data_AF-B0XBA1-F1
#
_entry.id   AF-B0XBA1-F1
#
_cell.length_a   1.000
_cell.length_b   1.000
_cell.length_c   1.000
_cell.angle_alpha   90.00
_cell.angle_beta   90.00
_cell.angle_gamma   90.00
#
_symmetry.space_group_name_H-M   'P 1'
#
loop_
_entity.id
_entity.type
_entity.pdbx_description
1 polymer ?
#
loop_
_entity_poly.entity_id
_entity_poly.type
_entity_poly.pdbx_seq_one_letter_code
_entity_poly.pdbx_strand_id
1 'polypeptide(L)'
;MTISYSAEVPNGSNFGCFWRILWKWRGSVYKAIWRELLAYLCVYYTLNLTYRYGLSEEGRRVFERIRNYCGQQRENVPLSFVLGFYVSLVVKRWWEQYRLLPWPDTLALFVSAAIQGHPTIFQCRYLSN
;
A
#
# COMPACT_ATOMS: atom_id res chain seq x y z
N MET A 1 3.15 -6.04 -7.51
CA MET A 1 2.71 -7.44 -7.33
C MET A 1 1.74 -7.46 -6.17
N THR A 2 0.54 -7.98 -6.37
CA THR A 2 -0.46 -8.20 -5.32
C THR A 2 0.10 -9.15 -4.27
N ILE A 3 -0.02 -8.79 -2.99
CA ILE A 3 0.45 -9.63 -1.90
C ILE A 3 -0.76 -10.09 -1.11
N SER A 4 -1.06 -11.37 -1.22
CA SER A 4 -2.18 -11.99 -0.53
C SER A 4 -1.75 -12.40 0.88
N TYR A 5 -2.26 -11.71 1.91
CA TYR A 5 -2.08 -12.09 3.32
C TYR A 5 -3.31 -12.79 3.90
N SER A 6 -4.35 -13.02 3.09
CA SER A 6 -5.65 -13.54 3.53
C SER A 6 -5.56 -14.92 4.20
N ALA A 7 -4.63 -15.77 3.77
CA ALA A 7 -4.42 -17.09 4.37
C ALA A 7 -3.74 -17.03 5.76
N GLU A 8 -3.12 -15.90 6.12
CA GLU A 8 -2.42 -15.72 7.40
C GLU A 8 -3.29 -15.02 8.46
N VAL A 9 -4.46 -14.51 8.06
CA VAL A 9 -5.48 -13.91 8.95
C VAL A 9 -6.82 -14.67 8.87
N PRO A 10 -6.85 -16.01 9.05
CA PRO A 10 -8.12 -16.74 9.00
C PRO A 10 -8.95 -16.55 10.29
N ASN A 11 -8.31 -16.34 11.44
CA ASN A 11 -8.97 -16.16 12.75
C ASN A 11 -8.57 -14.81 13.36
N GLY A 12 -9.52 -13.88 13.49
CA GLY A 12 -9.31 -12.52 14.03
C GLY A 12 -9.02 -12.43 15.54
N SER A 13 -8.78 -13.55 16.23
CA SER A 13 -8.78 -13.64 17.70
C SER A 13 -7.39 -13.82 18.34
N ASN A 14 -6.31 -14.01 17.57
CA ASN A 14 -4.97 -14.09 18.16
C ASN A 14 -4.36 -12.70 18.31
N PHE A 15 -4.13 -12.28 19.56
CA PHE A 15 -3.54 -10.99 19.95
C PHE A 15 -2.20 -10.66 19.25
N GLY A 16 -1.53 -11.66 18.65
CA GLY A 16 -0.27 -11.52 17.90
C GLY A 16 -0.38 -11.50 16.36
N CYS A 17 -1.57 -11.59 15.77
CA CYS A 17 -1.72 -11.70 14.31
C CYS A 17 -1.22 -10.44 13.56
N PHE A 18 -1.58 -9.25 14.07
CA PHE A 18 -1.15 -7.97 13.47
C PHE A 18 0.37 -7.75 13.58
N TRP A 19 0.98 -8.18 14.69
CA TRP A 19 2.42 -8.07 14.90
C TRP A 19 3.21 -8.84 13.84
N ARG A 20 2.73 -10.03 13.47
CA ARG A 20 3.34 -10.86 12.43
C ARG A 20 3.30 -10.19 11.05
N ILE A 21 2.24 -9.45 10.74
CA ILE A 21 2.09 -8.72 9.47
C ILE A 21 3.03 -7.51 9.43
N LEU A 22 3.16 -6.77 10.53
CA LEU A 22 4.05 -5.61 10.62
C LEU A 22 5.50 -5.97 10.28
N TRP A 23 5.97 -7.16 10.68
CA TRP A 23 7.35 -7.58 10.42
C TRP A 23 7.63 -8.00 8.97
N LYS A 24 6.61 -8.13 8.11
CA LYS A 24 6.85 -8.50 6.72
C LYS A 24 7.52 -7.36 5.95
N TRP A 25 8.50 -7.68 5.11
CA TRP A 25 9.22 -6.69 4.29
C TRP A 25 8.61 -6.48 2.90
N ARG A 26 8.17 -7.55 2.25
CA ARG A 26 7.58 -7.47 0.90
C ARG A 26 6.23 -6.75 0.97
N GLY A 27 6.11 -5.61 0.28
CA GLY A 27 4.92 -4.75 0.20
C GLY A 27 4.48 -4.11 1.52
N SER A 28 5.36 -4.09 2.51
CA SER A 28 5.13 -3.35 3.74
C SER A 28 5.35 -1.85 3.54
N VAL A 29 4.67 -1.07 4.38
CA VAL A 29 4.78 0.38 4.47
C VAL A 29 6.24 0.82 4.64
N TYR A 30 7.06 0.05 5.38
CA TYR A 30 8.49 0.35 5.54
C TYR A 30 9.22 0.38 4.19
N LYS A 31 8.94 -0.57 3.31
CA LYS A 31 9.55 -0.62 1.97
C LYS A 31 9.04 0.50 1.06
N ALA A 32 7.84 1.04 1.32
CA ALA A 32 7.33 2.19 0.57
C ALA A 32 7.96 3.52 1.04
N ILE A 33 8.17 3.69 2.34
CA ILE A 33 8.53 4.98 2.94
C ILE A 33 10.04 5.10 3.22
N TRP A 34 10.84 4.02 3.16
CA TRP A 34 12.24 4.07 3.62
C TRP A 34 13.10 5.19 2.99
N ARG A 35 12.89 5.53 1.71
CA ARG A 35 13.63 6.61 1.04
C ARG A 35 13.26 7.99 1.59
N GLU A 36 11.96 8.23 1.77
CA GLU A 36 11.43 9.47 2.35
C GLU A 36 11.84 9.60 3.82
N LEU A 37 11.80 8.50 4.57
CA LEU A 37 12.23 8.47 5.97
C LEU A 37 13.73 8.79 6.09
N LEU A 38 14.55 8.19 5.22
CA LEU A 38 15.99 8.47 5.22
C LEU A 38 16.27 9.94 4.89
N ALA A 39 15.62 10.49 3.86
CA ALA A 39 15.75 11.91 3.51
C ALA A 39 15.32 12.83 4.67
N TYR A 40 14.19 12.53 5.32
CA TYR A 40 13.72 13.26 6.49
C TYR A 40 14.74 13.22 7.64
N LEU A 41 15.28 12.04 7.95
CA LEU A 41 16.30 11.88 8.99
C LEU A 41 17.58 12.65 8.63
N CYS A 42 18.05 12.58 7.39
CA CYS A 42 19.22 13.33 6.94
C CYS A 42 19.05 14.83 7.17
N VAL A 43 17.91 15.42 6.76
CA VAL A 43 17.62 16.83 6.98
C VAL A 43 17.54 17.15 8.47
N TYR A 44 16.83 16.32 9.24
CA TYR A 44 16.66 16.51 10.69
C TYR A 44 18.01 16.52 11.42
N TYR A 45 18.87 15.54 11.15
CA TYR A 45 20.20 15.48 11.75
C TYR A 45 21.11 16.61 11.26
N THR A 46 21.01 17.02 10.00
CA THR A 46 21.76 18.18 9.49
C THR A 46 21.39 19.46 10.24
N LEU A 47 20.10 19.70 10.49
CA LEU A 47 19.64 20.83 11.29
C LEU A 47 20.10 20.72 12.75
N ASN A 48 20.05 19.51 13.33
CA ASN A 48 20.49 19.28 14.70
C ASN A 48 21.99 19.54 14.89
N LEU A 49 22.82 19.04 13.95
CA LEU A 49 24.27 19.27 13.95
C LEU A 49 24.60 20.74 13.74
N THR A 50 23.91 21.42 12.82
CA THR A 50 24.06 22.86 12.59
C THR A 50 23.73 23.67 13.85
N TYR A 51 22.64 23.35 14.55
CA TYR A 51 22.30 23.99 15.82
C TYR A 51 23.34 23.73 16.92
N ARG A 52 23.89 22.51 16.99
CA ARG A 52 24.81 22.11 18.06
C ARG A 52 26.25 22.57 17.85
N TYR A 53 26.75 22.56 16.62
CA TYR A 53 28.17 22.82 16.32
C TYR A 53 28.40 24.05 15.43
N GLY A 54 27.39 24.53 14.69
CA GLY A 54 27.56 25.60 13.71
C GLY A 54 27.05 26.98 14.13
N LEU A 55 26.09 27.06 15.05
CA LEU A 55 25.43 28.32 15.42
C LEU A 55 26.03 28.96 16.69
N SER A 56 26.25 30.27 16.62
CA SER A 56 26.55 31.12 17.78
C SER A 56 25.32 31.30 18.69
N GLU A 57 25.55 31.82 19.90
CA GLU A 57 24.51 32.01 20.93
C GLU A 57 23.30 32.82 20.41
N GLU A 58 23.56 33.87 19.63
CA GLU A 58 22.51 34.70 19.04
C GLU A 58 21.74 33.96 17.94
N GLY A 59 22.44 33.20 17.09
CA GLY A 59 21.82 32.38 16.05
C GLY A 59 20.90 31.30 16.62
N ARG A 60 21.28 30.70 17.76
CA ARG A 60 20.44 29.69 18.45
C ARG A 60 19.11 30.27 18.92
N ARG A 61 19.12 31.49 19.48
CA ARG A 61 17.88 32.17 19.92
C ARG A 61 16.92 32.42 18.76
N VAL A 62 17.44 32.79 17.59
CA VAL A 62 16.63 32.97 16.38
C VAL A 62 16.06 31.62 15.90
N PHE A 63 16.88 30.57 15.87
CA PHE A 63 16.45 29.23 15.50
C PHE A 63 15.33 28.71 16.41
N GLU A 64 15.44 28.93 17.73
CA GLU A 64 14.40 28.56 18.70
C GLU A 64 13.09 29.30 18.47
N ARG A 65 13.14 30.58 18.11
CA ARG A 65 11.96 31.36 17.76
C ARG A 65 11.28 30.80 16.51
N ILE A 66 12.04 30.44 15.48
CA ILE A 66 11.52 29.81 14.25
C ILE A 66 10.89 28.45 14.58
N ARG A 67 11.57 27.61 15.36
CA ARG A 67 11.06 26.30 15.79
C ARG A 67 9.71 26.45 16.51
N ASN A 68 9.61 27.39 17.44
CA ASN A 68 8.39 27.62 18.22
C ASN A 68 7.26 28.12 17.32
N TYR A 69 7.54 29.03 16.38
CA TYR A 69 6.58 29.49 15.39
C TYR A 69 6.05 28.35 14.51
N CYS A 70 6.94 27.50 13.97
CA CYS A 70 6.54 26.33 13.18
C CYS A 70 5.75 25.31 14.01
N GLY A 71 6.09 25.14 15.29
CA GLY A 71 5.35 24.27 16.22
C GLY A 71 3.90 24.69 16.38
N GLN A 72 3.65 25.99 16.57
CA GLN A 72 2.31 26.55 16.72
C GLN A 72 1.46 26.41 15.44
N GLN A 73 2.08 26.52 14.26
CA GLN A 73 1.36 26.37 12.99
C GLN A 73 0.99 24.92 12.65
N ARG A 74 1.69 23.94 13.22
CA ARG A 74 1.47 22.51 12.93
C ARG A 74 0.12 22.01 13.41
N GLU A 75 -0.43 22.59 14.47
CA GLU A 75 -1.72 22.19 15.05
C GLU A 75 -2.94 22.68 14.25
N ASN A 76 -2.76 23.71 13.40
CA ASN A 76 -3.86 24.37 12.71
C ASN A 76 -4.38 23.62 11.46
N VAL A 77 -3.64 22.65 10.93
CA VAL A 77 -4.02 21.97 9.68
C VAL A 77 -4.49 20.54 9.98
N PRO A 78 -5.77 20.20 9.78
CA PRO A 78 -6.27 18.83 9.94
C PRO A 78 -5.86 17.96 8.75
N LEU A 79 -4.56 17.72 8.59
CA LEU A 79 -3.99 16.91 7.52
C LEU A 79 -4.56 15.49 7.51
N SER A 80 -4.80 14.92 8.69
CA SER A 80 -5.40 13.59 8.85
C SER A 80 -6.79 13.49 8.23
N PHE A 81 -7.59 14.56 8.32
CA PHE A 81 -8.93 14.60 7.73
C PHE A 81 -8.84 14.52 6.21
N VAL A 82 -8.08 15.42 5.59
CA VAL A 82 -7.91 15.49 4.13
C VAL A 82 -7.31 14.19 3.58
N LEU A 83 -6.29 13.64 4.25
CA LEU A 83 -5.68 12.37 3.87
C LEU A 83 -6.68 11.22 3.94
N GLY A 84 -7.56 11.21 4.95
CA GLY A 84 -8.63 10.22 5.08
C GLY A 84 -9.60 10.23 3.89
N PHE A 85 -10.08 11.41 3.46
CA PHE A 85 -10.92 11.51 2.25
C PHE A 85 -10.18 11.10 1.00
N TYR A 86 -8.94 11.56 0.84
CA TYR A 86 -8.13 11.26 -0.32
C TYR A 86 -7.91 9.74 -0.48
N VAL A 87 -7.47 9.07 0.59
CA VAL A 87 -7.24 7.62 0.57
C VAL A 87 -8.54 6.86 0.31
N SER A 88 -9.65 7.27 0.92
CA SER A 88 -10.96 6.64 0.70
C SER A 88 -11.39 6.71 -0.78
N LEU A 89 -11.18 7.85 -1.43
CA LEU A 89 -11.46 8.02 -2.86
C LEU A 89 -10.54 7.15 -3.74
N VAL A 90 -9.25 7.08 -3.41
CA VAL A 90 -8.28 6.25 -4.15
C VAL A 90 -8.64 4.77 -4.06
N VAL A 91 -8.97 4.27 -2.85
CA VAL A 91 -9.38 2.87 -2.64
C VAL A 91 -10.66 2.55 -3.40
N LYS A 92 -11.65 3.45 -3.36
CA LYS A 92 -12.90 3.28 -4.13
C LYS A 92 -12.63 3.13 -5.62
N ARG A 93 -11.82 4.02 -6.21
CA ARG A 93 -11.49 3.97 -7.64
C ARG A 93 -10.70 2.71 -8.01
N TRP A 94 -9.75 2.32 -7.16
CA TRP A 94 -8.98 1.10 -7.36
C TRP A 94 -9.88 -0.14 -7.39
N TRP A 95 -10.87 -0.22 -6.49
CA TRP A 95 -11.81 -1.34 -6.47
C TRP A 95 -12.70 -1.37 -7.71
N GLU A 96 -13.22 -0.22 -8.16
CA GLU A 96 -14.00 -0.17 -9.40
C GLU A 96 -13.18 -0.61 -10.61
N GLN A 97 -11.90 -0.21 -10.70
CA GLN A 97 -10.99 -0.70 -11.74
C GLN A 97 -10.78 -2.21 -11.68
N TYR A 98 -10.66 -2.78 -10.47
CA TYR A 98 -10.53 -4.22 -10.29
C TYR A 98 -11.78 -4.98 -10.77
N ARG A 99 -12.98 -4.45 -10.54
CA ARG A 99 -14.25 -5.06 -10.97
C ARG A 99 -14.48 -4.99 -12.49
N LEU A 100 -13.86 -4.02 -13.16
CA LEU A 100 -13.95 -3.88 -14.62
C LEU A 100 -13.09 -4.90 -15.37
N LEU A 101 -12.20 -5.63 -14.69
CA LEU A 101 -11.41 -6.67 -15.33
C LEU A 101 -12.34 -7.79 -15.83
N PRO A 102 -12.43 -8.06 -17.15
CA PRO A 102 -13.33 -9.07 -17.67
C PRO A 102 -12.84 -10.46 -17.28
N TRP A 103 -13.72 -11.23 -16.63
CA TRP A 103 -13.47 -12.63 -16.29
C TRP A 103 -14.01 -13.52 -17.41
N PRO A 104 -13.21 -14.43 -17.97
CA PRO A 104 -13.66 -15.30 -19.05
C PRO A 104 -14.64 -16.36 -18.57
N ASP A 105 -14.81 -16.57 -17.25
CA ASP A 105 -15.62 -17.65 -16.68
C ASP A 105 -17.05 -17.67 -17.20
N THR A 106 -17.72 -16.52 -17.21
CA THR A 106 -19.09 -16.40 -17.73
C THR A 106 -19.15 -16.71 -19.23
N LEU A 107 -18.18 -16.23 -20.01
CA LEU A 107 -18.11 -16.47 -21.45
C LEU A 107 -17.79 -17.94 -21.75
N ALA A 108 -16.89 -18.56 -20.98
CA ALA A 108 -16.52 -19.96 -21.10
C ALA A 108 -17.70 -20.90 -20.79
N LEU A 109 -18.54 -20.57 -19.80
CA LEU A 109 -19.79 -21.29 -19.52
C LEU A 109 -20.81 -21.17 -20.66
N PHE A 110 -20.96 -19.98 -21.25
CA PHE A 110 -21.83 -19.82 -22.41
C PHE A 110 -21.32 -20.58 -23.63
N VAL A 111 -20.02 -20.55 -23.90
CA VAL A 111 -19.40 -21.28 -25.01
C VAL A 111 -19.50 -22.79 -24.81
N SER A 112 -19.28 -23.31 -23.60
CA SER A 112 -19.39 -24.75 -23.32
C SER A 112 -20.83 -25.26 -23.40
N ALA A 113 -21.81 -24.44 -23.05
CA ALA A 113 -23.23 -24.79 -23.19
C ALA A 113 -23.74 -24.66 -24.64
N ALA A 114 -23.23 -23.67 -25.39
CA ALA A 114 -23.66 -23.40 -26.76
C ALA A 114 -22.99 -24.32 -27.81
N ILE A 115 -21.74 -24.75 -27.56
CA ILE A 115 -21.01 -25.65 -28.45
C ILE A 115 -21.08 -27.07 -27.87
N GLN A 116 -22.12 -27.82 -28.26
CA GLN A 116 -22.17 -29.26 -27.99
C GLN A 116 -21.13 -29.97 -28.88
N GLY A 117 -20.33 -30.86 -28.27
CA GLY A 117 -19.18 -31.47 -28.93
C GLY A 117 -19.55 -32.24 -30.20
N HIS A 118 -18.86 -31.96 -31.30
CA HIS A 118 -18.93 -32.76 -32.50
C HIS A 118 -18.15 -34.08 -32.28
N PRO A 119 -18.69 -35.27 -32.62
CA PRO A 119 -18.12 -36.58 -32.25
C PRO A 119 -16.78 -36.93 -32.95
N THR A 120 -16.20 -36.04 -33.74
CA THR A 120 -15.03 -36.30 -34.57
C THR A 120 -13.74 -36.56 -33.78
N ILE A 121 -13.66 -36.22 -32.49
CA ILE A 121 -12.49 -36.54 -31.63
C ILE A 121 -12.60 -37.94 -31.00
N PHE A 122 -13.80 -38.51 -30.84
CA PHE A 122 -13.99 -39.86 -30.28
C PHE A 122 -13.93 -40.98 -31.32
N GLN A 123 -14.12 -40.68 -32.61
CA GLN A 123 -14.09 -41.69 -33.68
C GLN A 123 -12.68 -42.25 -33.94
N CYS A 124 -11.60 -41.49 -33.71
CA CYS A 124 -10.23 -42.00 -33.87
C CYS A 124 -9.79 -43.01 -32.79
N ARG A 125 -10.57 -43.21 -31.72
CA ARG A 125 -10.27 -44.24 -30.70
C ARG A 125 -10.99 -45.58 -30.94
N TYR A 126 -11.94 -45.64 -31.87
CA TYR A 126 -12.70 -46.87 -32.21
C TYR A 126 -12.35 -47.49 -33.57
N LEU A 127 -11.52 -46.83 -34.39
CA LEU A 127 -11.03 -47.36 -35.68
C LEU A 127 -9.62 -47.98 -35.58
N SER A 128 -9.17 -48.30 -34.37
CA SER A 128 -7.88 -48.93 -34.05
C SER A 128 -8.08 -50.22 -33.24
N ASN A 129 -9.11 -51.01 -33.57
CA ASN A 129 -9.23 -52.42 -33.18
C ASN A 129 -9.94 -53.17 -34.31
#